data_AF-A0A8X7WGC8-F1
#
_entry.id   AF-A0A8X7WGC8-F1
#
_cell.length_a   1.000
_cell.length_b   1.000
_cell.length_c   1.000
_cell.angle_alpha   90.00
_cell.angle_beta   90.00
_cell.angle_gamma   90.00
#
_symmetry.space_group_name_H-M   'P 1'
#
loop_
_entity.id
_entity.type
_entity.pdbx_description
1 polymer ?
#
loop_
_entity_poly.entity_id
_entity_poly.type
_entity_poly.pdbx_seq_one_letter_code
_entity_poly.pdbx_strand_id
1 'polypeptide(L)'
;MGQKKKRPAPRAKQSPPSSAAEGTVCVKVASVYEDLSTKQKYLRSVIESARKAVELSPDSIEFGHFDANLLYEAASDGREYEEVVQECHRALSIENSIDPAKDSLQDK
;
A
#
# COMPACT_ATOMS: atom_id res chain seq x y z
N MET A 1 11.87 -28.75 54.75
CA MET A 1 10.62 -29.20 54.12
C MET A 1 9.70 -28.00 53.91
N GLY A 2 9.69 -27.41 52.72
CA GLY A 2 8.48 -27.35 51.90
C GLY A 2 7.70 -26.03 51.98
N GLN A 3 8.32 -24.88 51.72
CA GLN A 3 7.56 -23.64 51.50
C GLN A 3 6.78 -23.74 50.18
N LYS A 4 5.46 -23.96 50.26
CA LYS A 4 4.54 -23.89 49.11
C LYS A 4 4.47 -22.43 48.62
N LYS A 5 5.35 -22.06 47.69
CA LYS A 5 5.24 -20.80 46.91
C LYS A 5 3.91 -20.81 46.15
N LYS A 6 3.01 -19.89 46.51
CA LYS A 6 1.81 -19.57 45.72
C LYS A 6 2.24 -19.18 44.31
N ARG A 7 1.70 -19.86 43.30
CA ARG A 7 1.97 -19.56 41.89
C ARG A 7 1.28 -18.23 41.53
N PRO A 8 1.97 -17.24 40.94
CA PRO A 8 1.29 -16.09 40.38
C PRO A 8 0.53 -16.51 39.12
N ALA A 9 -0.68 -15.98 38.94
CA ALA A 9 -1.48 -16.19 37.74
C ALA A 9 -0.70 -15.73 36.49
N PRO A 10 -0.78 -16.44 35.36
CA PRO A 10 -0.17 -15.97 34.12
C PRO A 10 -0.88 -14.68 33.69
N ARG A 11 -0.08 -13.60 33.63
CA ARG A 11 -0.45 -12.31 33.07
C ARG A 11 -1.06 -12.57 31.69
N ALA A 12 -2.32 -12.17 31.49
CA ALA A 12 -2.93 -12.13 30.18
C ALA A 12 -1.94 -11.40 29.26
N LYS A 13 -1.41 -12.11 28.27
CA LYS A 13 -0.65 -11.49 27.20
C LYS A 13 -1.64 -10.58 26.50
N GLN A 14 -1.55 -9.30 26.79
CA GLN A 14 -2.17 -8.25 25.99
C GLN A 14 -1.69 -8.52 24.56
N SER A 15 -2.61 -9.02 23.74
CA SER A 15 -2.45 -9.00 22.29
C SER A 15 -2.13 -7.55 21.92
N PRO A 16 -1.03 -7.28 21.20
CA PRO A 16 -0.79 -5.95 20.69
C PRO A 16 -2.00 -5.55 19.84
N PRO A 17 -2.64 -4.40 20.11
CA PRO A 17 -3.64 -3.90 19.19
C PRO A 17 -2.93 -3.64 17.85
N SER A 18 -3.43 -4.29 16.81
CA SER A 18 -3.35 -3.81 15.43
C SER A 18 -1.97 -3.28 15.00
N SER A 19 -1.10 -4.13 14.48
CA SER A 19 -0.15 -3.71 13.44
C SER A 19 -0.85 -3.51 12.09
N ALA A 20 -2.10 -3.02 12.11
CA ALA A 20 -2.84 -2.51 10.96
C ALA A 20 -2.64 -0.98 10.90
N ALA A 21 -1.40 -0.53 11.05
CA ALA A 21 -1.05 0.88 11.09
C ALA A 21 0.24 1.21 10.32
N GLU A 22 0.66 0.34 9.41
CA GLU A 22 1.72 0.67 8.44
C GLU A 22 1.21 0.70 6.98
N GLY A 23 -0.11 0.61 6.77
CA GLY A 23 -0.75 0.72 5.45
C GLY A 23 -1.37 2.09 5.14
N THR A 24 -1.09 3.16 5.89
CA THR A 24 -1.71 4.48 5.63
C THR A 24 -0.77 5.66 5.92
N VAL A 25 0.39 5.67 5.26
CA VAL A 25 1.20 6.87 5.10
C VAL A 25 1.75 6.81 3.66
N CYS A 26 1.10 7.44 2.68
CA CYS A 26 1.62 8.70 2.15
C CYS A 26 0.64 9.48 1.25
N VAL A 27 -0.68 9.35 1.42
CA VAL A 27 -1.63 10.23 0.69
C VAL A 27 -1.71 11.64 1.32
N LYS A 28 -1.10 11.85 2.50
CA LYS A 28 -1.03 13.18 3.18
C LYS A 28 0.23 14.00 2.87
N VAL A 29 1.12 13.57 1.97
CA VAL A 29 2.33 14.35 1.64
C VAL A 29 1.99 15.58 0.78
N ALA A 30 0.85 15.60 0.11
CA ALA A 30 0.43 16.72 -0.73
C ALA A 30 0.17 18.03 0.04
N SER A 31 -0.17 17.99 1.34
CA SER A 31 -0.38 19.22 2.14
C SER A 31 0.91 19.82 2.71
N VAL A 32 2.07 19.24 2.39
CA VAL A 32 3.39 19.61 2.96
C VAL A 32 4.35 20.16 1.89
N TYR A 33 3.97 20.17 0.61
CA TYR A 33 4.84 20.70 -0.44
C TYR A 33 4.76 22.22 -0.50
N GLU A 34 5.79 22.87 0.04
CA GLU A 34 6.01 24.33 -0.02
C GLU A 34 6.24 24.85 -1.45
N ASP A 35 6.52 23.99 -2.44
CA ASP A 35 6.54 24.36 -3.86
C ASP A 35 6.15 23.21 -4.82
N LEU A 36 5.45 23.57 -5.91
CA LEU A 36 4.86 22.66 -6.90
C LEU A 36 5.92 21.79 -7.60
N SER A 37 7.13 22.32 -7.81
CA SER A 37 8.22 21.58 -8.46
C SER A 37 8.67 20.37 -7.63
N THR A 38 8.65 20.49 -6.31
CA THR A 38 9.04 19.41 -5.40
C THR A 38 7.96 18.33 -5.35
N LYS A 39 6.68 18.73 -5.38
CA LYS A 39 5.54 17.80 -5.52
C LYS A 39 5.66 16.98 -6.79
N GLN A 40 5.92 17.62 -7.93
CA GLN A 40 6.05 16.92 -9.23
C GLN A 40 7.23 15.95 -9.25
N LYS A 41 8.38 16.34 -8.70
CA LYS A 41 9.55 15.45 -8.61
C LYS A 41 9.25 14.21 -7.77
N TYR A 42 8.58 14.38 -6.63
CA TYR A 42 8.18 13.26 -5.79
C TYR A 42 7.18 12.36 -6.50
N LEU A 43 6.12 12.94 -7.09
CA LEU A 43 5.13 12.17 -7.85
C LEU A 43 5.78 11.31 -8.92
N ARG A 44 6.72 11.85 -9.70
CA ARG A 44 7.47 11.04 -10.69
C ARG A 44 8.18 9.85 -10.05
N SER A 45 8.90 10.05 -8.93
CA SER A 45 9.60 8.97 -8.23
C SER A 45 8.65 7.91 -7.67
N VAL A 46 7.48 8.31 -7.16
CA VAL A 46 6.49 7.36 -6.62
C VAL A 46 5.82 6.58 -7.74
N ILE A 47 5.49 7.23 -8.87
CA ILE A 47 4.95 6.57 -10.07
C ILE A 47 5.93 5.51 -10.59
N GLU A 48 7.22 5.84 -10.71
CA GLU A 48 8.24 4.86 -11.13
C GLU A 48 8.30 3.64 -10.19
N SER A 49 8.13 3.87 -8.89
CA SER A 49 8.10 2.79 -7.89
C SER A 49 6.82 1.95 -7.98
N ALA A 50 5.67 2.60 -8.21
CA ALA A 50 4.37 1.95 -8.35
C ALA A 50 4.31 1.09 -9.64
N ARG A 51 4.79 1.61 -10.77
CA ARG A 51 4.94 0.86 -12.02
C ARG A 51 5.77 -0.41 -11.83
N LYS A 52 6.89 -0.30 -11.11
CA LYS A 52 7.72 -1.47 -10.81
C LYS A 52 6.99 -2.49 -9.92
N ALA A 53 6.14 -2.04 -8.99
CA ALA A 53 5.30 -2.94 -8.20
C ALA A 53 4.26 -3.67 -9.06
N VAL A 54 3.64 -2.96 -10.02
CA VAL A 54 2.72 -3.55 -11.01
C VAL A 54 3.45 -4.55 -11.91
N GLU A 55 4.66 -4.26 -12.38
CA GLU A 55 5.46 -5.20 -13.18
C GLU A 55 5.80 -6.48 -12.41
N LEU A 56 6.08 -6.36 -11.11
CA LEU A 56 6.41 -7.50 -10.25
C LEU A 56 5.18 -8.33 -9.85
N SER A 57 4.01 -7.71 -9.80
CA SER A 57 2.75 -8.38 -9.45
C SER A 57 1.59 -7.82 -10.31
N PRO A 58 1.51 -8.24 -11.59
CA PRO A 58 0.54 -7.69 -12.52
C PRO A 58 -0.90 -8.05 -12.13
N ASP A 59 -1.11 -9.15 -11.40
CA ASP A 59 -2.44 -9.60 -10.97
C ASP A 59 -2.91 -8.97 -9.65
N SER A 60 -2.13 -8.02 -9.10
CA SER A 60 -2.49 -7.26 -7.91
C SER A 60 -3.36 -6.05 -8.29
N ILE A 61 -4.63 -6.10 -7.91
CA ILE A 61 -5.56 -4.97 -8.07
C ILE A 61 -5.09 -3.78 -7.22
N GLU A 62 -4.51 -4.02 -6.05
CA GLU A 62 -4.07 -2.96 -5.15
C GLU A 62 -2.92 -2.13 -5.77
N PHE A 63 -1.93 -2.80 -6.38
CA PHE A 63 -0.84 -2.10 -7.04
C PHE A 63 -1.30 -1.36 -8.29
N GLY A 64 -2.18 -1.97 -9.11
CA GLY A 64 -2.75 -1.28 -10.27
C GLY A 64 -3.58 -0.06 -9.88
N HIS A 65 -4.40 -0.17 -8.83
CA HIS A 65 -5.16 0.97 -8.31
C HIS A 65 -4.26 2.06 -7.73
N PHE A 66 -3.18 1.70 -7.04
CA PHE A 66 -2.22 2.66 -6.52
C PHE A 66 -1.50 3.42 -7.65
N ASP A 67 -1.06 2.72 -8.70
CA ASP A 67 -0.44 3.34 -9.88
C ASP A 67 -1.42 4.27 -10.60
N ALA A 68 -2.65 3.82 -10.87
CA ALA A 68 -3.70 4.62 -11.51
C ALA A 68 -4.01 5.91 -10.73
N ASN A 69 -4.08 5.84 -9.39
CA ASN A 69 -4.29 7.01 -8.55
C ASN A 69 -3.13 8.01 -8.65
N LEU A 70 -1.88 7.53 -8.68
CA LEU A 70 -0.73 8.42 -8.81
C LEU A 70 -0.65 9.07 -10.19
N LEU A 71 -0.98 8.32 -11.25
CA LEU A 71 -1.11 8.85 -12.60
C LEU A 71 -2.21 9.92 -12.67
N TYR A 72 -3.36 9.68 -12.02
CA TYR A 72 -4.45 10.66 -11.95
C TYR A 72 -4.04 11.95 -11.21
N GLU A 73 -3.31 11.83 -10.10
CA GLU A 73 -2.79 12.97 -9.33
C GLU A 73 -1.70 13.76 -10.09
N ALA A 74 -0.98 13.12 -11.01
CA ALA A 74 0.06 13.75 -11.82
C ALA A 74 -0.47 14.34 -13.15
N ALA A 75 -1.61 13.84 -13.65
CA ALA A 75 -2.17 14.24 -14.93
C ALA A 75 -2.63 15.71 -14.93
N SER A 76 -2.36 16.37 -16.05
CA SER A 76 -2.61 17.78 -16.32
C SER A 76 -3.32 18.00 -17.67
N ASP A 77 -3.23 17.06 -18.60
CA ASP A 77 -3.92 17.09 -19.88
C ASP A 77 -4.69 15.79 -20.19
N GLY A 78 -5.55 15.86 -21.23
CA GLY A 78 -6.41 14.75 -21.62
C GLY A 78 -5.67 13.48 -22.07
N ARG A 79 -4.42 13.58 -22.52
CA ARG A 79 -3.62 12.41 -22.92
C ARG A 79 -3.08 11.69 -21.69
N GLU A 80 -2.68 12.42 -20.66
CA GLU A 80 -2.18 11.81 -19.42
C GLU A 80 -3.28 11.04 -18.69
N TYR A 81 -4.54 11.48 -18.78
CA TYR A 81 -5.68 10.72 -18.28
C TYR A 81 -5.95 9.42 -19.06
N GLU A 82 -5.48 9.31 -20.30
CA GLU A 82 -5.61 8.07 -21.08
C GLU A 82 -4.80 6.93 -20.45
N GLU A 83 -3.61 7.21 -19.90
CA GLU A 83 -2.80 6.22 -19.16
C GLU A 83 -3.53 5.74 -17.88
N VAL A 84 -4.23 6.63 -17.18
CA VAL A 84 -5.07 6.27 -16.02
C VAL A 84 -6.17 5.31 -16.41
N VAL A 85 -6.86 5.62 -17.52
CA VAL A 85 -7.95 4.78 -18.04
C VAL A 85 -7.44 3.42 -18.49
N GLN A 86 -6.29 3.37 -19.16
CA GLN A 86 -5.64 2.12 -19.57
C GLN A 86 -5.32 1.24 -18.37
N GLU A 87 -4.74 1.80 -17.30
CA GLU A 87 -4.42 1.03 -16.10
C GLU A 87 -5.68 0.51 -15.38
N CYS A 88 -6.74 1.32 -15.32
CA CYS A 88 -8.04 0.88 -14.81
C CYS A 88 -8.64 -0.27 -15.65
N HIS A 89 -8.57 -0.20 -16.98
CA HIS A 89 -9.04 -1.28 -17.85
C HIS A 89 -8.21 -2.56 -17.68
N ARG A 90 -6.89 -2.42 -17.53
CA ARG A 90 -6.00 -3.54 -17.21
C ARG A 90 -6.43 -4.20 -15.91
N ALA A 91 -6.62 -3.42 -14.85
CA ALA A 91 -7.05 -3.93 -13.54
C ALA A 91 -8.43 -4.61 -13.59
N LEU A 92 -9.39 -4.05 -14.33
CA LEU A 92 -10.71 -4.66 -14.54
C LEU A 92 -10.66 -5.98 -15.32
N SER A 93 -9.60 -6.21 -16.09
CA SER A 93 -9.41 -7.43 -16.88
C SER A 93 -8.75 -8.57 -16.09
N ILE A 94 -8.37 -8.34 -14.82
CA ILE A 94 -7.77 -9.36 -13.96
C ILE A 94 -8.87 -10.28 -13.43
N GLU A 95 -8.91 -11.52 -13.91
CA GLU A 95 -9.91 -12.52 -13.49
C GLU A 95 -9.56 -13.22 -12.16
N ASN A 96 -8.27 -13.45 -11.89
CA ASN A 96 -7.76 -14.13 -10.70
C ASN A 96 -6.91 -13.19 -9.86
N SER A 97 -7.54 -12.21 -9.20
CA SER A 97 -6.81 -11.20 -8.43
C SER A 97 -6.07 -11.82 -7.25
N ILE A 98 -4.76 -11.55 -7.15
CA ILE A 98 -3.97 -11.87 -5.96
C ILE A 98 -4.10 -10.67 -5.01
N ASP A 99 -4.46 -10.95 -3.76
CA ASP A 99 -4.40 -9.96 -2.68
C ASP A 99 -2.98 -10.05 -2.05
N PRO A 100 -2.08 -9.09 -2.28
CA PRO A 100 -0.72 -9.15 -1.75
C PRO A 100 -0.67 -9.16 -0.22
N ALA A 101 -1.70 -8.66 0.46
CA ALA A 101 -1.79 -8.75 1.92
C ALA A 101 -2.13 -10.17 2.41
N LYS A 102 -2.73 -11.02 1.57
CA LYS A 102 -3.07 -12.40 1.91
C LYS A 102 -1.90 -13.37 1.72
N ASP A 103 -1.01 -13.11 0.76
CA ASP A 103 0.14 -13.98 0.50
C ASP A 103 1.31 -13.73 1.49
N SER A 104 1.29 -12.58 2.19
CA SER A 104 2.27 -12.27 3.24
C SER A 104 2.05 -13.04 4.55
N LEU A 105 0.97 -13.84 4.66
CA LEU A 105 0.70 -14.75 5.78
C LEU A 105 1.16 -16.17 5.44
N GLN A 106 2.45 -16.37 5.16
CA GLN A 106 3.02 -17.71 5.25
C GLN A 106 3.21 -18.08 6.73
N ASP A 107 2.26 -18.88 7.22
CA ASP A 107 2.32 -19.61 8.46
C ASP A 107 3.40 -20.71 8.34
N LYS A 108 4.60 -20.47 8.89
CA LYS A 108 5.43 -21.42 9.66
C LYS A 108 6.75 -20.83 10.16
#